data_AF-A0A7C3GP13-F1
#
_entry.id   AF-A0A7C3GP13-F1
#
_cell.length_a   1.000
_cell.length_b   1.000
_cell.length_c   1.000
_cell.angle_alpha   90.00
_cell.angle_beta   90.00
_cell.angle_gamma   90.00
#
_symmetry.space_group_name_H-M   'P 1'
#
loop_
_entity.id
_entity.type
_entity.pdbx_description
1 polymer ?
#
loop_
_entity_poly.entity_id
_entity_poly.type
_entity_poly.pdbx_seq_one_letter_code
_entity_poly.pdbx_strand_id
1 'polypeptide(L)'
;MADFQPTNIDATLLVAILNNRLDFQMARDQHWYRIPVTSQRKWLARRWPPAWIAFYQTKIFGAEKYSVRYFARVLGLRRAFGYELLPE
;
A
#
# COMPACT_ATOMS: atom_id res chain seq x y z
N MET A 1 -14.41 -7.23 -15.58
CA MET A 1 -13.75 -7.53 -14.28
C MET A 1 -12.91 -8.77 -14.52
N ALA A 2 -11.59 -8.65 -14.51
CA ALA A 2 -10.70 -9.78 -14.73
C ALA A 2 -10.58 -10.59 -13.43
N ASP A 3 -10.85 -11.88 -13.50
CA ASP A 3 -10.65 -12.81 -12.39
C ASP A 3 -9.16 -12.88 -12.05
N PHE A 4 -8.81 -12.47 -10.83
CA PHE A 4 -7.47 -12.60 -10.30
C PHE A 4 -7.21 -14.08 -9.97
N GLN A 5 -6.41 -14.74 -10.81
CA GLN A 5 -5.82 -16.04 -10.49
C GLN A 5 -4.45 -15.78 -9.86
N PRO A 6 -4.22 -16.08 -8.57
CA PRO A 6 -2.91 -15.98 -7.95
C PRO A 6 -2.00 -17.06 -8.54
N THR A 7 -1.36 -16.79 -9.67
CA THR A 7 -0.48 -17.71 -10.40
C THR A 7 0.89 -17.91 -9.74
N ASN A 8 1.09 -17.41 -8.53
CA ASN A 8 2.28 -17.68 -7.75
C ASN A 8 1.93 -17.69 -6.25
N ILE A 9 1.86 -18.88 -5.68
CA ILE A 9 1.45 -19.11 -4.28
C ILE A 9 2.52 -18.61 -3.29
N ASP A 10 3.71 -18.23 -3.80
CA ASP A 10 4.82 -17.64 -3.04
C ASP A 10 4.85 -16.09 -3.07
N ALA A 11 3.89 -15.44 -3.75
CA ALA A 11 3.88 -13.98 -3.86
C ALA A 11 3.43 -13.30 -2.56
N THR A 12 4.26 -12.42 -2.01
CA THR A 12 3.99 -11.68 -0.77
C THR A 12 3.02 -10.52 -0.99
N LEU A 13 1.94 -10.47 -0.20
CA LEU A 13 0.97 -9.37 -0.17
C LEU A 13 1.11 -8.58 1.13
N LEU A 14 1.37 -7.27 1.03
CA LEU A 14 1.28 -6.34 2.15
C LEU A 14 -0.09 -5.69 2.20
N VAL A 15 -0.76 -5.76 3.34
CA VAL A 15 -2.01 -5.00 3.58
C VAL A 15 -1.68 -3.73 4.36
N ALA A 16 -1.80 -2.58 3.70
CA ALA A 16 -1.64 -1.26 4.32
C ALA A 16 -2.98 -0.76 4.88
N ILE A 17 -2.98 -0.34 6.14
CA ILE A 17 -4.15 0.26 6.79
C ILE A 17 -4.24 1.72 6.38
N LEU A 18 -5.26 2.09 5.60
CA LEU A 18 -5.48 3.46 5.18
C LEU A 18 -6.27 4.24 6.23
N ASN A 19 -5.57 5.14 6.91
CA ASN A 19 -6.15 6.04 7.92
C ASN A 19 -6.30 7.48 7.43
N ASN A 20 -5.93 7.77 6.18
CA ASN A 20 -6.03 9.09 5.58
C ASN A 20 -6.43 8.99 4.11
N ARG A 21 -7.27 9.92 3.65
CA ARG A 21 -7.71 10.03 2.25
C ARG A 21 -6.58 10.53 1.34
N LEU A 22 -5.69 11.39 1.84
CA LEU A 22 -4.58 11.92 1.04
C LEU A 22 -3.59 10.82 0.64
N ASP A 23 -3.24 9.92 1.57
CA ASP A 23 -2.37 8.78 1.26
C ASP A 23 -3.01 7.85 0.21
N PHE A 24 -4.34 7.71 0.23
CA PHE A 24 -5.06 6.96 -0.80
C PHE A 24 -5.07 7.66 -2.16
N GLN A 25 -5.28 8.98 -2.19
CA GLN A 25 -5.20 9.77 -3.42
C GLN A 25 -3.81 9.68 -4.04
N MET A 26 -2.74 9.77 -3.25
CA MET A 26 -1.38 9.58 -3.75
C MET A 26 -1.17 8.17 -4.32
N ALA A 27 -1.64 7.13 -3.63
CA ALA A 27 -1.56 5.75 -4.13
C ALA A 27 -2.31 5.54 -5.45
N ARG A 28 -3.52 6.10 -5.56
CA ARG A 28 -4.41 5.91 -6.71
C ARG A 28 -3.99 6.77 -7.89
N ASP A 29 -3.71 8.05 -7.65
CA ASP A 29 -3.57 9.05 -8.70
C ASP A 29 -2.09 9.27 -9.08
N GLN A 30 -1.15 9.03 -8.15
CA GLN A 30 0.30 9.19 -8.38
C GLN A 30 1.06 7.86 -8.41
N HIS A 31 0.38 6.73 -8.18
CA HIS A 31 0.94 5.37 -8.26
C HIS A 31 2.10 5.08 -7.29
N TRP A 32 2.14 5.77 -6.15
CA TRP A 32 3.11 5.48 -5.09
C TRP A 32 2.47 5.55 -3.70
N TYR A 33 2.99 4.75 -2.77
CA TYR A 33 2.53 4.74 -1.38
C TYR A 33 3.74 4.75 -0.44
N ARG A 34 3.67 5.54 0.62
CA ARG A 34 4.73 5.65 1.62
C ARG A 34 4.55 4.66 2.75
N ILE A 35 5.65 4.07 3.18
CA ILE A 35 5.73 3.25 4.40
C ILE A 35 6.90 3.81 5.21
N PRO A 36 6.68 4.26 6.46
CA PRO A 36 7.77 4.71 7.31
C PRO A 36 8.83 3.61 7.44
N VAL A 37 10.11 3.96 7.24
CA VAL A 37 11.23 3.00 7.30
C VAL A 37 11.30 2.31 8.67
N THR A 38 10.95 3.03 9.74
CA THR A 38 10.86 2.49 11.10
C THR A 38 9.81 1.38 11.20
N SER A 39 8.62 1.59 10.65
CA SER A 39 7.55 0.58 10.58
C SER A 39 7.94 -0.62 9.73
N GLN A 40 8.58 -0.37 8.57
CA GLN A 40 9.08 -1.43 7.70
C GLN A 40 10.08 -2.33 8.43
N ARG A 41 11.07 -1.75 9.12
CA ARG A 41 12.07 -2.52 9.88
C ARG A 41 11.45 -3.31 11.03
N LYS A 42 10.50 -2.69 11.75
CA LYS A 42 9.87 -3.30 12.93
C LYS A 42 8.98 -4.49 12.57
N TRP A 43 8.20 -4.39 11.49
CA TRP A 43 7.12 -5.34 11.21
C TRP A 43 7.33 -6.21 9.97
N LEU A 44 8.15 -5.76 9.02
CA LEU A 44 8.23 -6.36 7.68
C LEU A 44 9.61 -6.94 7.34
N ALA A 45 10.55 -6.98 8.30
CA ALA A 45 11.97 -7.27 8.07
C ALA A 45 12.26 -8.43 7.10
N ARG A 46 11.69 -9.63 7.32
CA ARG A 46 11.96 -10.82 6.48
C ARG A 46 11.05 -10.93 5.25
N ARG A 47 10.08 -10.04 5.08
CA ARG A 47 9.03 -10.11 4.04
C ARG A 47 9.03 -8.89 3.12
N TRP A 48 10.14 -8.15 3.11
CA TRP A 48 10.32 -6.94 2.32
C TRP A 48 11.32 -7.17 1.17
N PRO A 49 11.04 -6.69 -0.06
CA PRO A 49 9.83 -5.99 -0.47
C PRO A 49 8.65 -6.94 -0.74
N PRO A 50 7.40 -6.47 -0.58
CA PRO A 50 6.24 -7.25 -1.00
C PRO A 50 6.09 -7.23 -2.52
N ALA A 51 5.58 -8.32 -3.10
CA ALA A 51 5.23 -8.37 -4.53
C ALA A 51 3.98 -7.54 -4.85
N TRP A 52 3.06 -7.46 -3.89
CA TRP A 52 1.78 -6.76 -4.00
C TRP A 52 1.50 -5.91 -2.77
N ILE A 53 0.76 -4.81 -2.96
CA ILE A 53 0.20 -4.01 -1.88
C ILE A 53 -1.32 -3.94 -2.04
N ALA A 54 -2.03 -4.13 -0.94
CA ALA A 54 -3.46 -3.96 -0.81
C ALA A 54 -3.77 -2.90 0.23
N PHE A 55 -4.93 -2.27 0.09
CA PHE A 55 -5.32 -1.14 0.93
C PHE A 55 -6.58 -1.46 1.71
N TYR A 56 -6.44 -1.64 3.03
CA TYR A 56 -7.57 -1.78 3.93
C TYR A 56 -8.15 -0.42 4.27
N GLN A 57 -9.38 -0.17 3.81
CA GLN A 57 -10.07 1.09 3.98
C GLN A 57 -10.73 1.14 5.36
N THR A 58 -10.34 2.10 6.19
CA THR A 58 -10.96 2.30 7.51
C THR A 58 -12.27 3.08 7.43
N LYS A 59 -12.87 3.36 8.59
CA LYS A 59 -14.17 4.06 8.74
C LYS A 59 -14.27 5.37 7.95
N ILE A 60 -13.15 6.05 7.70
CA ILE A 60 -13.14 7.33 6.97
C ILE A 60 -13.57 7.18 5.51
N PHE A 61 -13.57 5.98 4.93
CA PHE A 61 -13.89 5.72 3.53
C PHE A 61 -15.38 5.45 3.27
N GLY A 62 -16.26 5.72 4.24
CA GLY A 62 -17.72 5.73 4.01
C GLY A 62 -18.24 4.37 3.53
N ALA A 63 -18.85 4.33 2.34
CA ALA A 63 -19.40 3.11 1.75
C ALA A 63 -18.34 2.02 1.49
N GLU A 64 -17.07 2.41 1.38
CA GLU A 64 -15.96 1.49 1.13
C GLU A 64 -15.27 1.00 2.42
N LYS A 65 -15.70 1.45 3.60
CA LYS A 65 -15.06 1.11 4.87
C LYS A 65 -15.04 -0.40 5.15
N TYR A 66 -14.07 -0.81 5.96
CA TYR A 66 -13.86 -2.15 6.46
C TYR A 66 -13.70 -3.21 5.37
N SER A 67 -13.09 -2.82 4.25
CA SER A 67 -12.86 -3.70 3.13
C SER A 67 -11.51 -3.43 2.48
N VAL A 68 -11.06 -4.37 1.65
CA VAL A 68 -9.95 -4.18 0.70
C VAL A 68 -10.56 -4.14 -0.69
N ARG A 69 -10.55 -2.96 -1.32
CA ARG A 69 -11.09 -2.79 -2.69
C ARG A 69 -10.04 -2.51 -3.74
N TYR A 70 -8.86 -2.08 -3.30
CA TYR A 70 -7.77 -1.68 -4.17
C TYR A 70 -6.51 -2.43 -3.81
N PHE A 71 -5.84 -2.96 -4.83
CA PHE A 71 -4.53 -3.59 -4.74
C PHE A 71 -3.74 -3.30 -6.00
N ALA A 72 -2.42 -3.31 -5.89
CA ALA A 72 -1.51 -3.05 -6.99
C ALA A 72 -0.25 -3.89 -6.86
N ARG A 73 0.37 -4.20 -8.00
CA ARG A 73 1.68 -4.83 -8.04
C ARG A 73 2.75 -3.80 -7.67
N VAL A 74 3.74 -4.20 -6.88
CA VAL A 74 4.89 -3.35 -6.58
C VAL A 74 5.87 -3.43 -7.74
N LEU A 75 6.09 -2.30 -8.40
CA LEU A 75 7.00 -2.19 -9.55
C LEU A 75 8.41 -1.77 -9.16
N GLY A 76 8.55 -1.07 -8.02
CA GLY A 76 9.83 -0.58 -7.53
C GLY A 76 9.70 0.04 -6.15
N LEU A 77 10.85 0.24 -5.49
CA LEU A 77 10.92 0.86 -4.16
C LEU A 77 12.02 1.91 -4.15
N ARG A 78 11.73 3.04 -3.51
CA ARG A 78 12.73 4.08 -3.23
C ARG A 78 12.61 4.52 -1.78
N ARG A 79 13.74 4.94 -1.21
CA ARG A 79 13.77 5.68 0.06
C ARG A 79 13.80 7.16 -0.26
N ALA A 80 13.00 7.92 0.47
CA ALA A 80 12.92 9.37 0.37
C ALA A 80 12.64 9.91 1.78
N PHE A 81 13.06 11.14 2.03
CA PHE A 81 12.71 11.88 3.23
C PHE A 81 11.26 12.36 3.15
N GLY A 82 10.63 12.57 4.32
CA GLY A 82 9.24 12.99 4.39
C GLY A 82 8.96 14.31 3.65
N TYR A 83 9.92 15.25 3.71
CA TYR A 83 9.82 16.54 3.03
C TYR A 83 9.94 16.45 1.50
N GLU A 84 10.42 15.33 0.95
CA GLU A 84 10.48 15.11 -0.50
C GLU A 84 9.17 14.54 -1.06
N LEU A 85 8.27 14.07 -0.19
CA LEU A 85 7.09 13.29 -0.54
C LEU A 85 5.77 14.02 -0.35
N LEU A 86 5.73 15.05 0.49
CA LEU A 86 4.53 15.81 0.79
C LEU A 86 4.68 17.22 0.22
N PRO A 87 3.73 17.71 -0.61
CA PRO A 87 3.71 19.12 -0.98
C PRO A 87 3.47 19.99 0.26
N GLU A 88 3.97 21.24 0.23
CA GLU A 88 3.72 22.24 1.28
C GLU A 88 2.23 22.53 1.49
#